data_AF-A0A2D2LST2-F1
#
_entry.id   AF-A0A2D2LST2-F1
#
_cell.length_a   1.000
_cell.length_b   1.000
_cell.length_c   1.000
_cell.angle_alpha   90.00
_cell.angle_beta   90.00
_cell.angle_gamma   90.00
#
_symmetry.space_group_name_H-M   'P 1'
#
loop_
_entity.id
_entity.type
_entity.pdbx_description
1 polymer ?
#
loop_
_entity_poly.entity_id
_entity_poly.type
_entity_poly.pdbx_seq_one_letter_code
_entity_poly.pdbx_strand_id
1 'polypeptide(L)'
;MLTYFLIVNRFLDKGTLYVAVFKDDGTGEWKPLTFGTGALTASYAKYAFADQADVLINARLAGDALGATKMDRPEWVSVSPVTGEVYVTLTNNSNRGISYPVDAANPRNYATNKGNRNGHIIRWAEKGNDHTATSFNWDIYLFAAPNDLTAENLSGLNANNDLSSPDGLYFDPRGVLWIQTDDGAYTSRTNCMLLAALPGKVNDGKEVTTSAGIKTRVGMQATEQNIKRFFVGPKGCEVTGITLTPDFKTLFINIQHPGEDQPGVTWGAITGGTTPRSATVMITKKDGGVILGESLK
;
A
#
# COMPACT_ATOMS: atom_id res chain seq x y z
N MET A 1 -11.63 4.82 2.54
CA MET A 1 -10.65 5.79 3.08
C MET A 1 -10.07 6.55 1.87
N LEU A 2 -9.74 7.84 2.01
CA LEU A 2 -9.36 8.71 0.88
C LEU A 2 -7.84 8.90 0.85
N THR A 3 -7.25 8.98 -0.34
CA THR A 3 -5.83 9.28 -0.54
C THR A 3 -5.65 10.78 -0.76
N TYR A 4 -4.82 11.42 0.06
CA TYR A 4 -4.55 12.87 -0.02
C TYR A 4 -3.08 13.14 -0.34
N PHE A 5 -2.82 14.18 -1.13
CA PHE A 5 -1.47 14.66 -1.48
C PHE A 5 -1.36 16.16 -1.24
N LEU A 6 -0.17 16.64 -0.87
CA LEU A 6 0.04 18.03 -0.47
C LEU A 6 1.22 18.62 -1.25
N ILE A 7 0.99 19.71 -1.99
CA ILE A 7 2.05 20.54 -2.58
C ILE A 7 2.34 21.68 -1.59
N VAL A 8 3.60 21.83 -1.16
CA VAL A 8 3.98 22.65 0.00
C VAL A 8 5.20 23.52 -0.25
N ASN A 9 5.30 24.60 0.54
CA ASN A 9 6.57 25.28 0.79
C ASN A 9 7.46 24.45 1.76
N ARG A 10 8.68 24.94 2.01
CA ARG A 10 9.67 24.30 2.89
C ARG A 10 9.18 23.99 4.31
N PHE A 11 8.18 24.71 4.81
CA PHE A 11 7.72 24.63 6.21
C PHE A 11 6.38 23.89 6.37
N LEU A 12 5.79 23.39 5.28
CA LEU A 12 4.48 22.70 5.27
C LEU A 12 3.30 23.55 5.76
N ASP A 13 3.46 24.87 5.91
CA ASP A 13 2.44 25.79 6.43
C ASP A 13 1.69 26.55 5.31
N LYS A 14 2.20 26.49 4.09
CA LYS A 14 1.55 27.04 2.88
C LYS A 14 1.62 26.03 1.75
N GLY A 15 0.47 25.73 1.16
CA GLY A 15 0.34 24.71 0.14
C GLY A 15 -1.10 24.49 -0.29
N THR A 16 -1.30 23.48 -1.11
CA THR A 16 -2.63 23.01 -1.51
C THR A 16 -2.73 21.52 -1.22
N LEU A 17 -3.77 21.14 -0.46
CA LEU A 17 -4.13 19.75 -0.22
C LEU A 17 -5.01 19.27 -1.36
N TYR A 18 -4.73 18.09 -1.89
CA TYR A 18 -5.44 17.46 -2.98
C TYR A 18 -6.01 16.12 -2.55
N VAL A 19 -7.03 15.66 -3.26
CA VAL A 19 -7.58 14.31 -3.15
C VAL A 19 -7.58 13.63 -4.53
N ALA A 20 -7.36 12.32 -4.56
CA ALA A 20 -7.30 11.56 -5.80
C ALA A 20 -8.68 11.16 -6.33
N VAL A 21 -8.82 11.20 -7.66
CA VAL A 21 -9.85 10.47 -8.41
C VAL A 21 -9.16 9.54 -9.40
N PHE A 22 -9.39 8.23 -9.22
CA PHE A 22 -8.95 7.18 -10.13
C PHE A 22 -10.06 6.88 -11.13
N LYS A 23 -9.79 7.02 -12.43
CA LYS A 23 -10.74 6.74 -13.52
C LYS A 23 -10.52 5.33 -14.05
N ASP A 24 -11.59 4.68 -14.47
CA ASP A 24 -11.57 3.28 -14.94
C ASP A 24 -10.70 3.05 -16.18
N ASP A 25 -10.34 4.12 -16.89
CA ASP A 25 -9.45 4.09 -18.06
C ASP A 25 -7.95 4.07 -17.71
N GLY A 26 -7.59 4.05 -16.42
CA GLY A 26 -6.20 4.01 -15.96
C GLY A 26 -5.57 5.39 -15.85
N THR A 27 -6.34 6.46 -16.08
CA THR A 27 -5.94 7.82 -15.77
C THR A 27 -6.47 8.23 -14.40
N GLY A 28 -5.91 9.27 -13.82
CA GLY A 28 -6.42 9.89 -12.61
C GLY A 28 -6.16 11.37 -12.57
N GLU A 29 -6.78 12.02 -11.59
CA GLU A 29 -6.69 13.46 -11.38
C GLU A 29 -6.60 13.81 -9.89
N TRP A 30 -5.86 14.88 -9.61
CA TRP A 30 -5.76 15.50 -8.30
C TRP A 30 -6.74 16.66 -8.21
N LYS A 31 -7.70 16.58 -7.29
CA LYS A 31 -8.67 17.65 -7.04
C LYS A 31 -8.27 18.49 -5.82
N PRO A 32 -8.09 19.81 -5.96
CA PRO A 32 -7.66 20.66 -4.85
C PRO A 32 -8.78 20.85 -3.83
N LEU A 33 -8.46 20.70 -2.56
CA LEU A 33 -9.34 21.01 -1.43
C LEU A 33 -9.27 22.51 -1.10
N THR A 34 -9.79 23.33 -2.00
CA THR A 34 -9.76 24.80 -1.89
C THR A 34 -11.16 25.36 -1.66
N PHE A 35 -11.34 26.06 -0.54
CA PHE A 35 -12.58 26.76 -0.24
C PHE A 35 -12.92 27.80 -1.31
N GLY A 36 -14.21 27.99 -1.59
CA GLY A 36 -14.70 28.89 -2.63
C GLY A 36 -14.71 28.27 -4.04
N THR A 37 -14.31 27.00 -4.18
CA THR A 37 -14.28 26.31 -5.48
C THR A 37 -15.24 25.11 -5.51
N GLY A 38 -15.97 24.96 -6.63
CA GLY A 38 -16.88 23.84 -6.84
C GLY A 38 -17.86 23.62 -5.68
N ALA A 39 -17.81 22.41 -5.10
CA ALA A 39 -18.64 22.01 -3.97
C ALA A 39 -18.08 22.42 -2.59
N LEU A 40 -16.92 23.07 -2.51
CA LEU A 40 -16.30 23.47 -1.24
C LEU A 40 -16.67 24.91 -0.89
N THR A 41 -17.97 25.14 -0.69
CA THR A 41 -18.54 26.46 -0.43
C THR A 41 -19.59 26.40 0.68
N ALA A 42 -19.95 27.55 1.23
CA ALA A 42 -21.03 27.67 2.21
C ALA A 42 -22.40 27.23 1.68
N SER A 43 -22.57 27.14 0.35
CA SER A 43 -23.81 26.70 -0.30
C SER A 43 -23.90 25.20 -0.55
N TYR A 44 -22.88 24.41 -0.19
CA TYR A 44 -22.92 22.97 -0.44
C TYR A 44 -23.95 22.27 0.47
N ALA A 45 -24.96 21.65 -0.16
CA ALA A 45 -26.14 21.17 0.54
C ALA A 45 -25.88 20.11 1.62
N LYS A 46 -24.84 19.29 1.48
CA LYS A 46 -24.52 18.25 2.48
C LYS A 46 -23.67 18.76 3.64
N TYR A 47 -22.93 19.85 3.42
CA TYR A 47 -22.05 20.46 4.41
C TYR A 47 -21.69 21.89 4.00
N ALA A 48 -22.15 22.89 4.74
CA ALA A 48 -21.86 24.30 4.46
C ALA A 48 -20.45 24.66 4.97
N PHE A 49 -19.44 24.54 4.12
CA PHE A 49 -18.07 24.91 4.48
C PHE A 49 -17.98 26.41 4.78
N ALA A 50 -17.39 26.79 5.92
CA ALA A 50 -17.29 28.20 6.31
C ALA A 50 -16.09 28.92 5.66
N ASP A 51 -14.94 28.25 5.62
CA ASP A 51 -13.68 28.79 5.11
C ASP A 51 -12.67 27.66 4.79
N GLN A 52 -11.42 28.02 4.49
CA GLN A 52 -10.35 27.05 4.18
C GLN A 52 -9.94 26.20 5.38
N ALA A 53 -10.03 26.71 6.61
CA ALA A 53 -9.69 25.93 7.79
C ALA A 53 -10.73 24.82 8.01
N ASP A 54 -12.00 25.14 7.81
CA ASP A 54 -13.10 24.17 7.87
C ASP A 54 -12.93 23.06 6.82
N VAL A 55 -12.56 23.41 5.58
CA VAL A 55 -12.21 22.43 4.53
C VAL A 55 -11.10 21.48 4.96
N LEU A 56 -10.03 21.98 5.62
CA LEU A 56 -8.90 21.15 6.04
C LEU A 56 -9.21 20.27 7.26
N ILE A 57 -9.95 20.80 8.24
CA ILE A 57 -10.42 20.04 9.41
C ILE A 57 -11.38 18.92 8.94
N ASN A 58 -12.25 19.23 7.99
CA ASN A 58 -13.25 18.32 7.44
C ASN A 58 -12.85 17.76 6.07
N ALA A 59 -11.56 17.51 5.85
CA ALA A 59 -11.02 17.07 4.56
C ALA A 59 -11.70 15.81 3.99
N ARG A 60 -12.22 14.92 4.85
CA ARG A 60 -13.02 13.76 4.43
C ARG A 60 -14.34 14.16 3.77
N LEU A 61 -15.07 15.10 4.35
CA LEU A 61 -16.30 15.63 3.77
C LEU A 61 -15.99 16.43 2.50
N ALA A 62 -14.89 17.18 2.48
CA ALA A 62 -14.45 17.92 1.30
C ALA A 62 -14.10 16.98 0.14
N GLY A 63 -13.35 15.90 0.40
CA GLY A 63 -13.02 14.89 -0.61
C GLY A 63 -14.27 14.19 -1.16
N ASP A 64 -15.24 13.88 -0.30
CA ASP A 64 -16.53 13.33 -0.72
C ASP A 64 -17.32 14.31 -1.60
N ALA A 65 -17.29 15.61 -1.25
CA ALA A 65 -17.92 16.66 -2.03
C ALA A 65 -17.30 16.81 -3.44
N LEU A 66 -15.99 16.55 -3.56
CA LEU A 66 -15.27 16.56 -4.84
C LEU A 66 -15.33 15.24 -5.62
N GLY A 67 -15.99 14.22 -5.07
CA GLY A 67 -16.13 12.91 -5.73
C GLY A 67 -14.84 12.10 -5.74
N ALA A 68 -14.02 12.22 -4.70
CA ALA A 68 -12.83 11.41 -4.54
C ALA A 68 -13.13 9.89 -4.54
N THR A 69 -12.23 9.09 -5.12
CA THR A 69 -12.44 7.63 -5.20
C THR A 69 -12.33 7.02 -3.80
N LYS A 70 -13.32 6.22 -3.41
CA LYS A 70 -13.31 5.48 -2.14
C LYS A 70 -12.36 4.31 -2.27
N MET A 71 -11.23 4.34 -1.56
CA MET A 71 -10.18 3.33 -1.66
C MET A 71 -10.26 2.25 -0.58
N ASP A 72 -9.76 1.06 -0.89
CA ASP A 72 -9.60 -0.10 -0.01
C ASP A 72 -8.46 0.10 1.01
N ARG A 73 -8.72 0.88 2.06
CA ARG A 73 -7.79 1.14 3.18
C ARG A 73 -6.35 1.49 2.73
N PRO A 74 -6.11 2.70 2.18
CA PRO A 74 -4.77 3.23 2.00
C PRO A 74 -4.01 3.27 3.31
N GLU A 75 -2.82 2.66 3.34
CA GLU A 75 -1.90 2.68 4.49
C GLU A 75 -0.63 3.45 4.11
N TRP A 76 0.49 2.78 3.79
CA TRP A 76 1.77 3.43 3.52
C TRP A 76 1.91 3.89 2.07
N VAL A 77 2.70 4.96 1.91
CA VAL A 77 3.09 5.53 0.62
C VAL A 77 4.60 5.48 0.50
N SER A 78 5.11 5.11 -0.66
CA SER A 78 6.54 5.20 -0.99
C SER A 78 6.74 5.64 -2.43
N VAL A 79 7.83 6.36 -2.70
CA VAL A 79 8.16 6.89 -4.04
C VAL A 79 9.42 6.21 -4.54
N SER A 80 9.38 5.69 -5.76
CA SER A 80 10.54 5.07 -6.39
C SER A 80 11.63 6.12 -6.65
N PRO A 81 12.85 5.96 -6.11
CA PRO A 81 13.95 6.88 -6.38
C PRO A 81 14.50 6.73 -7.81
N VAL A 82 14.09 5.67 -8.53
CA VAL A 82 14.54 5.38 -9.90
C VAL A 82 13.58 5.98 -10.94
N THR A 83 12.27 5.92 -10.66
CA THR A 83 11.24 6.29 -11.65
C THR A 83 10.40 7.50 -11.26
N GLY A 84 10.40 7.91 -9.99
CA GLY A 84 9.47 8.93 -9.48
C GLY A 84 8.04 8.42 -9.29
N GLU A 85 7.75 7.17 -9.64
CA GLU A 85 6.41 6.59 -9.49
C GLU A 85 6.08 6.36 -8.01
N VAL A 86 4.83 6.60 -7.66
CA VAL A 86 4.32 6.53 -6.29
C VAL A 86 3.56 5.23 -6.09
N TYR A 87 3.76 4.57 -4.94
CA TYR A 87 3.17 3.29 -4.59
C TYR A 87 2.41 3.44 -3.27
N VAL A 88 1.21 2.87 -3.21
CA VAL A 88 0.36 2.88 -2.01
C VAL A 88 -0.22 1.50 -1.76
N THR A 89 -0.11 1.04 -0.52
CA THR A 89 -0.79 -0.17 -0.05
C THR A 89 -2.25 0.09 0.20
N LEU A 90 -3.08 -0.80 -0.33
CA LEU A 90 -4.51 -0.89 -0.11
C LEU A 90 -4.77 -2.20 0.62
N THR A 91 -4.61 -2.18 1.95
CA THR A 91 -4.35 -3.40 2.75
C THR A 91 -5.49 -4.41 2.70
N ASN A 92 -6.75 -3.99 2.73
CA ASN A 92 -7.94 -4.83 2.52
C ASN A 92 -9.21 -3.98 2.62
N ASN A 93 -10.36 -4.55 2.23
CA ASN A 93 -11.68 -4.00 2.50
C ASN A 93 -12.76 -5.08 2.40
N SER A 94 -13.17 -5.63 3.54
CA SER A 94 -14.26 -6.62 3.61
C SER A 94 -15.63 -6.06 3.21
N ASN A 95 -15.78 -4.73 3.10
CA ASN A 95 -17.02 -4.06 2.68
C ASN A 95 -17.05 -3.72 1.18
N ARG A 96 -15.98 -3.99 0.42
CA ARG A 96 -15.96 -3.80 -1.04
C ARG A 96 -16.93 -4.76 -1.72
N GLY A 97 -17.73 -4.26 -2.65
CA GLY A 97 -18.84 -4.97 -3.26
C GLY A 97 -20.07 -5.17 -2.35
N ILE A 98 -20.03 -4.69 -1.10
CA ILE A 98 -21.13 -4.79 -0.12
C ILE A 98 -21.69 -3.39 0.18
N SER A 99 -20.91 -2.58 0.91
CA SER A 99 -21.27 -1.19 1.24
C SER A 99 -20.62 -0.18 0.31
N TYR A 100 -19.55 -0.59 -0.39
CA TYR A 100 -18.85 0.22 -1.37
C TYR A 100 -18.86 -0.52 -2.70
N PRO A 101 -19.23 0.11 -3.83
CA PRO A 101 -19.24 -0.57 -5.14
C PRO A 101 -17.84 -1.02 -5.54
N VAL A 102 -17.71 -2.04 -6.38
CA VAL A 102 -16.43 -2.33 -7.04
C VAL A 102 -16.17 -1.34 -8.18
N ASP A 103 -14.90 -1.02 -8.42
CA ASP A 103 -14.42 -0.13 -9.49
C ASP A 103 -13.05 -0.60 -9.99
N ALA A 104 -12.50 -0.01 -11.05
CA ALA A 104 -11.25 -0.50 -11.62
C ALA A 104 -10.06 -0.43 -10.63
N ALA A 105 -10.04 0.55 -9.74
CA ALA A 105 -8.97 0.75 -8.75
C ALA A 105 -9.15 -0.12 -7.50
N ASN A 106 -10.37 -0.63 -7.25
CA ASN A 106 -10.72 -1.51 -6.15
C ASN A 106 -11.58 -2.69 -6.67
N PRO A 107 -11.01 -3.60 -7.50
CA PRO A 107 -11.80 -4.37 -8.45
C PRO A 107 -12.22 -5.75 -7.95
N ARG A 108 -11.91 -6.11 -6.70
CA ARG A 108 -12.15 -7.45 -6.15
C ARG A 108 -13.27 -7.47 -5.12
N ASN A 109 -14.22 -8.37 -5.35
CA ASN A 109 -15.15 -8.88 -4.34
C ASN A 109 -15.30 -10.39 -4.59
N TYR A 110 -14.85 -11.20 -3.63
CA TYR A 110 -14.70 -12.64 -3.85
C TYR A 110 -16.05 -13.36 -3.92
N ALA A 111 -16.08 -14.56 -4.49
CA ALA A 111 -17.30 -15.33 -4.77
C ALA A 111 -18.27 -15.52 -3.58
N THR A 112 -17.77 -15.45 -2.34
CA THR A 112 -18.60 -15.53 -1.12
C THR A 112 -19.11 -14.17 -0.61
N ASN A 113 -19.03 -13.12 -1.43
CA ASN A 113 -19.37 -11.73 -1.08
C ASN A 113 -18.69 -11.26 0.22
N LYS A 114 -17.37 -11.47 0.31
CA LYS A 114 -16.56 -11.15 1.50
C LYS A 114 -15.66 -9.91 1.30
N GLY A 115 -15.88 -9.18 0.22
CA GLY A 115 -15.01 -8.08 -0.21
C GLY A 115 -13.59 -8.53 -0.53
N ASN A 116 -12.69 -7.55 -0.57
CA ASN A 116 -11.27 -7.75 -0.84
C ASN A 116 -10.54 -8.04 0.47
N ARG A 117 -10.27 -9.31 0.78
CA ARG A 117 -9.63 -9.70 2.05
C ARG A 117 -8.10 -9.63 2.05
N ASN A 118 -7.47 -9.55 0.88
CA ASN A 118 -6.02 -9.71 0.77
C ASN A 118 -5.28 -8.43 0.37
N GLY A 119 -5.99 -7.42 -0.12
CA GLY A 119 -5.36 -6.14 -0.48
C GLY A 119 -4.52 -6.17 -1.75
N HIS A 120 -4.06 -4.99 -2.14
CA HIS A 120 -3.23 -4.80 -3.32
C HIS A 120 -2.35 -3.55 -3.15
N ILE A 121 -1.38 -3.38 -4.05
CA ILE A 121 -0.54 -2.19 -4.12
C ILE A 121 -0.87 -1.50 -5.42
N ILE A 122 -1.44 -0.30 -5.33
CA ILE A 122 -1.67 0.59 -6.47
C ILE A 122 -0.43 1.46 -6.66
N ARG A 123 -0.09 1.78 -7.92
CA ARG A 123 0.96 2.75 -8.22
C ARG A 123 0.54 3.70 -9.33
N TRP A 124 1.21 4.85 -9.41
CA TRP A 124 0.99 5.80 -10.49
C TRP A 124 2.22 6.60 -10.86
N ALA A 125 2.18 7.12 -12.08
CA ALA A 125 3.17 8.00 -12.67
C ALA A 125 2.51 9.36 -12.93
N GLU A 126 3.03 10.41 -12.30
CA GLU A 126 2.58 11.78 -12.55
C GLU A 126 2.86 12.18 -13.99
N LYS A 127 1.95 12.95 -14.59
CA LYS A 127 2.08 13.38 -15.99
C LYS A 127 3.39 14.14 -16.18
N GLY A 128 4.21 13.67 -17.12
CA GLY A 128 5.50 14.29 -17.43
C GLY A 128 6.58 14.05 -16.37
N ASN A 129 6.39 13.09 -15.46
CA ASN A 129 7.27 12.87 -14.30
C ASN A 129 7.43 14.13 -13.44
N ASP A 130 6.35 14.91 -13.35
CA ASP A 130 6.29 16.16 -12.62
C ASP A 130 5.29 16.00 -11.46
N HIS A 131 5.80 15.98 -10.23
CA HIS A 131 4.98 15.87 -9.02
C HIS A 131 4.10 17.10 -8.73
N THR A 132 4.18 18.15 -9.55
CA THR A 132 3.24 19.28 -9.52
C THR A 132 2.06 19.10 -10.49
N ALA A 133 2.09 18.07 -11.35
CA ALA A 133 1.01 17.75 -12.25
C ALA A 133 -0.28 17.39 -11.48
N THR A 134 -1.43 17.71 -12.06
CA THR A 134 -2.75 17.39 -11.48
C THR A 134 -3.42 16.19 -12.14
N SER A 135 -2.64 15.39 -12.89
CA SER A 135 -3.11 14.20 -13.58
C SER A 135 -2.02 13.15 -13.63
N PHE A 136 -2.39 11.88 -13.55
CA PHE A 136 -1.48 10.74 -13.52
C PHE A 136 -2.04 9.56 -14.31
N ASN A 137 -1.17 8.59 -14.64
CA ASN A 137 -1.58 7.26 -15.08
C ASN A 137 -1.31 6.25 -13.97
N TRP A 138 -2.19 5.27 -13.80
CA TRP A 138 -2.10 4.29 -12.71
C TRP A 138 -2.36 2.86 -13.20
N ASP A 139 -1.77 1.91 -12.49
CA ASP A 139 -2.11 0.48 -12.54
C ASP A 139 -2.02 -0.12 -11.13
N ILE A 140 -2.49 -1.36 -10.96
CA ILE A 140 -2.27 -2.12 -9.73
C ILE A 140 -1.00 -2.94 -9.92
N TYR A 141 0.09 -2.48 -9.30
CA TYR A 141 1.39 -3.13 -9.32
C TYR A 141 1.29 -4.59 -8.86
N LEU A 142 0.63 -4.83 -7.72
CA LEU A 142 0.58 -6.16 -7.12
C LEU A 142 -0.78 -6.43 -6.47
N PHE A 143 -1.46 -7.50 -6.91
CA PHE A 143 -2.59 -8.07 -6.21
C PHE A 143 -2.09 -9.11 -5.22
N ALA A 144 -2.13 -8.79 -3.93
CA ALA A 144 -1.82 -9.76 -2.89
C ALA A 144 -2.93 -10.80 -2.83
N ALA A 145 -2.54 -12.07 -2.77
CA ALA A 145 -3.42 -13.23 -2.65
C ALA A 145 -2.59 -14.46 -2.24
N PRO A 146 -3.21 -15.44 -1.55
CA PRO A 146 -2.70 -16.79 -1.49
C PRO A 146 -2.44 -17.35 -2.90
N ASN A 147 -1.32 -18.06 -3.10
CA ASN A 147 -0.93 -18.50 -4.45
C ASN A 147 -1.96 -19.43 -5.14
N ASP A 148 -2.68 -20.23 -4.35
CA ASP A 148 -3.72 -21.18 -4.79
C ASP A 148 -5.12 -20.57 -4.87
N LEU A 149 -5.29 -19.28 -4.52
CA LEU A 149 -6.53 -18.54 -4.74
C LEU A 149 -6.56 -18.02 -6.18
N THR A 150 -6.53 -18.94 -7.15
CA THR A 150 -6.25 -18.67 -8.57
C THR A 150 -7.12 -17.58 -9.18
N ALA A 151 -8.41 -17.49 -8.80
CA ALA A 151 -9.33 -16.47 -9.33
C ALA A 151 -8.97 -15.03 -8.89
N GLU A 152 -8.27 -14.87 -7.76
CA GLU A 152 -7.93 -13.57 -7.16
C GLU A 152 -6.43 -13.25 -7.23
N ASN A 153 -5.60 -14.25 -7.56
CA ASN A 153 -4.16 -14.14 -7.76
C ASN A 153 -3.83 -13.61 -9.17
N LEU A 154 -4.19 -12.35 -9.41
CA LEU A 154 -4.02 -11.70 -10.72
C LEU A 154 -2.56 -11.36 -11.06
N SER A 155 -1.70 -11.29 -10.05
CA SER A 155 -0.26 -11.01 -10.21
C SER A 155 0.60 -12.25 -10.40
N GLY A 156 0.04 -13.46 -10.33
CA GLY A 156 0.81 -14.69 -10.56
C GLY A 156 1.76 -15.06 -9.41
N LEU A 157 1.39 -14.72 -8.17
CA LEU A 157 2.13 -15.08 -6.98
C LEU A 157 2.24 -16.61 -6.84
N ASN A 158 3.37 -17.08 -6.32
CA ASN A 158 3.62 -18.48 -6.01
C ASN A 158 3.87 -18.66 -4.50
N ALA A 159 4.06 -19.90 -4.04
CA ALA A 159 4.24 -20.20 -2.62
C ALA A 159 5.46 -19.50 -1.96
N ASN A 160 6.43 -19.04 -2.76
CA ASN A 160 7.65 -18.39 -2.28
C ASN A 160 7.49 -16.86 -2.11
N ASN A 161 6.45 -16.27 -2.69
CA ASN A 161 6.24 -14.81 -2.66
C ASN A 161 4.79 -14.38 -2.42
N ASP A 162 3.87 -15.31 -2.21
CA ASP A 162 2.49 -14.97 -1.87
C ASP A 162 2.38 -14.28 -0.51
N LEU A 163 1.35 -13.44 -0.40
CA LEU A 163 1.15 -12.55 0.73
C LEU A 163 -0.31 -12.13 0.81
N SER A 164 -0.65 -11.50 1.91
CA SER A 164 -1.95 -10.89 2.15
C SER A 164 -1.74 -9.65 3.00
N SER A 165 -2.65 -8.68 2.87
CA SER A 165 -2.68 -7.43 3.62
C SER A 165 -1.34 -6.69 3.62
N PRO A 166 -0.81 -6.32 2.44
CA PRO A 166 0.37 -5.48 2.39
C PRO A 166 0.05 -4.14 3.05
N ASP A 167 0.93 -3.70 3.93
CA ASP A 167 0.77 -2.50 4.76
C ASP A 167 1.98 -1.58 4.57
N GLY A 168 3.09 -1.85 5.27
CA GLY A 168 4.27 -0.99 5.19
C GLY A 168 4.97 -1.04 3.83
N LEU A 169 5.39 0.13 3.31
CA LEU A 169 6.18 0.26 2.08
C LEU A 169 7.43 1.11 2.30
N TYR A 170 8.54 0.71 1.67
CA TYR A 170 9.77 1.51 1.64
C TYR A 170 10.59 1.21 0.40
N PHE A 171 10.97 2.25 -0.32
CA PHE A 171 12.01 2.14 -1.34
C PHE A 171 13.36 2.43 -0.70
N ASP A 172 14.32 1.53 -0.90
CA ASP A 172 15.71 1.87 -0.63
C ASP A 172 16.34 2.65 -1.80
N PRO A 173 17.46 3.37 -1.60
CA PRO A 173 18.09 4.19 -2.63
C PRO A 173 18.52 3.45 -3.90
N ARG A 174 18.56 2.11 -3.89
CA ARG A 174 18.90 1.27 -5.05
C ARG A 174 17.67 0.91 -5.88
N GLY A 175 16.46 1.29 -5.44
CA GLY A 175 15.20 1.00 -6.11
C GLY A 175 14.54 -0.31 -5.69
N VAL A 176 15.01 -0.98 -4.63
CA VAL A 176 14.31 -2.14 -4.07
C VAL A 176 13.08 -1.66 -3.30
N LEU A 177 11.91 -2.19 -3.66
CA LEU A 177 10.68 -2.00 -2.90
C LEU A 177 10.59 -3.06 -1.81
N TRP A 178 10.57 -2.61 -0.57
CA TRP A 178 10.32 -3.45 0.59
C TRP A 178 8.83 -3.38 0.96
N ILE A 179 8.19 -4.55 1.07
CA ILE A 179 6.76 -4.70 1.35
C ILE A 179 6.60 -5.45 2.66
N GLN A 180 5.94 -4.82 3.63
CA GLN A 180 5.63 -5.37 4.94
C GLN A 180 4.14 -5.73 5.00
N THR A 181 3.75 -6.69 5.84
CA THR A 181 2.35 -7.11 5.95
C THR A 181 1.82 -6.99 7.37
N ASP A 182 0.57 -6.56 7.48
CA ASP A 182 -0.28 -6.63 8.68
C ASP A 182 -1.53 -7.44 8.33
N ASP A 183 -1.50 -8.74 8.58
CA ASP A 183 -2.46 -9.67 8.02
C ASP A 183 -3.24 -10.48 9.04
N GLY A 184 -4.57 -10.46 8.87
CA GLY A 184 -5.52 -11.35 9.56
C GLY A 184 -6.18 -12.40 8.65
N ALA A 185 -5.88 -12.44 7.35
CA ALA A 185 -6.59 -13.28 6.39
C ALA A 185 -5.83 -14.56 5.95
N TYR A 186 -4.50 -14.60 6.14
CA TYR A 186 -3.57 -15.64 5.69
C TYR A 186 -2.83 -16.36 6.85
N THR A 187 -3.20 -16.04 8.09
CA THR A 187 -2.55 -16.51 9.32
C THR A 187 -2.59 -18.03 9.55
N SER A 188 -3.43 -18.77 8.83
CA SER A 188 -3.46 -20.24 8.87
C SER A 188 -2.33 -20.89 8.06
N ARG A 189 -1.62 -20.12 7.22
CA ARG A 189 -0.55 -20.63 6.35
C ARG A 189 0.83 -20.16 6.79
N THR A 190 0.94 -18.88 7.16
CA THR A 190 2.19 -18.26 7.58
C THR A 190 1.90 -17.03 8.45
N ASN A 191 2.94 -16.38 8.97
CA ASN A 191 2.82 -15.13 9.72
C ASN A 191 3.12 -13.92 8.81
N CYS A 192 2.91 -12.73 9.36
CA CYS A 192 3.31 -11.48 8.72
C CYS A 192 4.80 -11.49 8.33
N MET A 193 5.12 -10.80 7.24
CA MET A 193 6.37 -10.99 6.52
C MET A 193 6.91 -9.68 5.95
N LEU A 194 8.16 -9.74 5.52
CA LEU A 194 8.81 -8.74 4.68
C LEU A 194 9.14 -9.38 3.34
N LEU A 195 8.80 -8.70 2.25
CA LEU A 195 9.22 -9.06 0.90
C LEU A 195 10.13 -7.97 0.34
N ALA A 196 11.05 -8.39 -0.53
CA ALA A 196 11.85 -7.51 -1.37
C ALA A 196 11.41 -7.68 -2.81
N ALA A 197 11.15 -6.56 -3.49
CA ALA A 197 10.64 -6.53 -4.84
C ALA A 197 11.39 -5.55 -5.73
N LEU A 198 11.46 -5.88 -7.02
CA LEU A 198 11.96 -5.07 -8.12
C LEU A 198 10.78 -4.74 -9.01
N PRO A 199 10.10 -3.63 -8.73
CA PRO A 199 8.98 -3.23 -9.55
C PRO A 199 9.47 -2.73 -10.92
N GLY A 200 8.61 -2.85 -11.93
CA GLY A 200 8.84 -2.19 -13.22
C GLY A 200 8.30 -0.77 -13.22
N LYS A 201 7.54 -0.41 -14.26
CA LYS A 201 6.97 0.93 -14.46
C LYS A 201 5.46 0.86 -14.67
N VAL A 202 4.73 1.93 -14.41
CA VAL A 202 3.30 2.00 -14.74
C VAL A 202 3.08 1.61 -16.21
N ASN A 203 2.08 0.78 -16.47
CA ASN A 203 1.73 0.20 -17.78
C ASN A 203 2.70 -0.86 -18.32
N ASP A 204 3.47 -1.53 -17.45
CA ASP A 204 4.33 -2.68 -17.81
C ASP A 204 3.59 -4.04 -17.81
N GLY A 205 2.28 -4.05 -17.55
CA GLY A 205 1.45 -5.26 -17.53
C GLY A 205 0.31 -5.22 -18.55
N LYS A 206 -0.91 -5.57 -18.13
CA LYS A 206 -2.06 -5.75 -19.04
C LYS A 206 -3.40 -5.46 -18.37
N GLU A 207 -4.43 -5.22 -19.18
CA GLU A 207 -5.82 -5.22 -18.73
C GLU A 207 -6.28 -6.67 -18.47
N VAL A 208 -7.04 -6.86 -17.38
CA VAL A 208 -7.70 -8.12 -17.03
C VAL A 208 -9.12 -7.86 -16.56
N THR A 209 -9.96 -8.89 -16.56
CA THR A 209 -11.28 -8.87 -15.91
C THR A 209 -11.22 -9.72 -14.65
N THR A 210 -11.59 -9.16 -13.51
CA THR A 210 -11.61 -9.88 -12.23
C THR A 210 -12.75 -10.91 -12.17
N SER A 211 -12.72 -11.79 -11.17
CA SER A 211 -13.82 -12.72 -10.87
C SER A 211 -15.16 -12.02 -10.61
N ALA A 212 -15.12 -10.74 -10.17
CA ALA A 212 -16.28 -9.89 -9.98
C ALA A 212 -16.77 -9.21 -11.28
N GLY A 213 -16.18 -9.53 -12.43
CA GLY A 213 -16.54 -8.95 -13.74
C GLY A 213 -16.01 -7.54 -13.99
N ILE A 214 -15.06 -7.07 -13.18
CA ILE A 214 -14.53 -5.70 -13.27
C ILE A 214 -13.26 -5.69 -14.09
N LYS A 215 -13.21 -4.80 -15.09
CA LYS A 215 -11.98 -4.53 -15.83
C LYS A 215 -11.02 -3.71 -14.98
N THR A 216 -9.76 -4.13 -14.95
CA THR A 216 -8.70 -3.46 -14.21
C THR A 216 -7.35 -3.66 -14.90
N ARG A 217 -6.31 -2.98 -14.43
CA ARG A 217 -4.95 -3.03 -14.97
C ARG A 217 -4.03 -3.66 -13.93
N VAL A 218 -3.37 -4.74 -14.33
CA VAL A 218 -2.35 -5.40 -13.52
C VAL A 218 -1.00 -4.96 -14.05
N GLY A 219 -0.05 -4.66 -13.15
CA GLY A 219 1.35 -4.48 -13.50
C GLY A 219 2.03 -5.79 -13.94
N MET A 220 3.35 -5.72 -14.10
CA MET A 220 4.20 -6.86 -14.41
C MET A 220 3.92 -8.04 -13.47
N GLN A 221 3.86 -9.24 -14.04
CA GLN A 221 3.64 -10.47 -13.26
C GLN A 221 4.77 -10.72 -12.27
N ALA A 222 4.42 -11.23 -11.10
CA ALA A 222 5.36 -11.68 -10.10
C ALA A 222 6.14 -12.90 -10.60
N THR A 223 7.44 -12.89 -10.38
CA THR A 223 8.33 -14.02 -10.59
C THR A 223 9.27 -14.14 -9.41
N GLU A 224 9.93 -15.28 -9.27
CA GLU A 224 10.97 -15.42 -8.24
C GLU A 224 12.16 -14.50 -8.51
N GLN A 225 12.31 -13.93 -9.70
CA GLN A 225 13.39 -12.97 -9.99
C GLN A 225 13.05 -11.56 -9.51
N ASN A 226 11.76 -11.18 -9.49
CA ASN A 226 11.35 -9.80 -9.22
C ASN A 226 10.64 -9.59 -7.87
N ILE A 227 10.20 -10.64 -7.18
CA ILE A 227 9.67 -10.51 -5.81
C ILE A 227 9.95 -11.78 -5.02
N LYS A 228 10.51 -11.60 -3.81
CA LYS A 228 10.87 -12.68 -2.89
C LYS A 228 10.48 -12.34 -1.46
N ARG A 229 9.98 -13.33 -0.75
CA ARG A 229 9.87 -13.25 0.71
C ARG A 229 11.28 -13.24 1.32
N PHE A 230 11.55 -12.23 2.14
CA PHE A 230 12.85 -12.01 2.77
C PHE A 230 12.86 -12.41 4.24
N PHE A 231 11.77 -12.15 4.97
CA PHE A 231 11.65 -12.46 6.39
C PHE A 231 10.20 -12.82 6.75
N VAL A 232 10.03 -13.69 7.75
CA VAL A 232 8.72 -14.02 8.35
C VAL A 232 8.82 -13.76 9.86
N GLY A 233 7.88 -12.98 10.37
CA GLY A 233 7.78 -12.60 11.77
C GLY A 233 7.28 -13.73 12.68
N PRO A 234 7.36 -13.53 14.00
CA PRO A 234 6.75 -14.44 14.97
C PRO A 234 5.22 -14.49 14.82
N LYS A 235 4.60 -15.47 15.48
CA LYS A 235 3.15 -15.64 15.44
C LYS A 235 2.45 -14.44 16.12
N GLY A 236 1.36 -13.97 15.52
CA GLY A 236 0.54 -12.88 16.05
C GLY A 236 1.19 -11.50 16.00
N CYS A 237 2.30 -11.31 15.29
CA CYS A 237 2.82 -9.97 15.01
C CYS A 237 2.32 -9.43 13.68
N GLU A 238 2.46 -8.13 13.49
CA GLU A 238 2.72 -7.54 12.18
C GLU A 238 4.23 -7.25 12.02
N VAL A 239 4.67 -7.15 10.76
CA VAL A 239 5.96 -6.56 10.42
C VAL A 239 5.68 -5.14 9.97
N THR A 240 6.32 -4.14 10.58
CA THR A 240 6.06 -2.73 10.28
C THR A 240 7.28 -1.87 10.61
N GLY A 241 7.37 -0.67 10.02
CA GLY A 241 8.49 0.24 10.20
C GLY A 241 9.83 -0.33 9.71
N ILE A 242 10.45 0.35 8.76
CA ILE A 242 11.64 -0.16 8.09
C ILE A 242 12.62 0.98 7.80
N THR A 243 13.91 0.71 7.97
CA THR A 243 14.98 1.58 7.50
C THR A 243 16.26 0.79 7.25
N LEU A 244 17.13 1.32 6.41
CA LEU A 244 18.37 0.67 5.98
C LEU A 244 19.54 1.62 6.24
N THR A 245 20.67 1.09 6.70
CA THR A 245 21.89 1.88 6.83
C THR A 245 22.39 2.37 5.47
N PRO A 246 23.08 3.53 5.38
CA PRO A 246 23.57 4.06 4.11
C PRO A 246 24.52 3.14 3.34
N ASP A 247 25.21 2.22 4.02
CA ASP A 247 26.09 1.21 3.42
C ASP A 247 25.34 -0.07 3.00
N PHE A 248 24.02 -0.12 3.24
CA PHE A 248 23.13 -1.24 2.92
C PHE A 248 23.48 -2.57 3.61
N LYS A 249 24.24 -2.52 4.71
CA LYS A 249 24.67 -3.73 5.44
C LYS A 249 23.75 -4.12 6.58
N THR A 250 22.94 -3.17 7.06
CA THR A 250 22.06 -3.39 8.21
C THR A 250 20.65 -2.88 7.91
N LEU A 251 19.69 -3.79 7.93
CA LEU A 251 18.27 -3.50 7.80
C LEU A 251 17.62 -3.54 9.18
N PHE A 252 16.88 -2.48 9.52
CA PHE A 252 16.05 -2.43 10.71
C PHE A 252 14.60 -2.60 10.32
N ILE A 253 13.89 -3.52 10.99
CA ILE A 253 12.43 -3.63 10.92
C ILE A 253 11.84 -3.71 12.31
N ASN A 254 10.57 -3.31 12.49
CA ASN A 254 9.87 -3.55 13.76
C ASN A 254 8.96 -4.77 13.66
N ILE A 255 8.94 -5.50 14.76
CA ILE A 255 7.96 -6.55 15.03
C ILE A 255 7.00 -5.96 16.06
N GLN A 256 5.77 -5.66 15.64
CA GLN A 256 4.76 -5.08 16.52
C GLN A 256 3.85 -6.18 17.07
N HIS A 257 3.43 -6.01 18.33
CA HIS A 257 2.46 -6.84 19.06
C HIS A 257 2.64 -8.37 18.92
N PRO A 258 3.87 -8.92 18.97
CA PRO A 258 4.06 -10.36 18.87
C PRO A 258 3.23 -11.09 19.91
N GLY A 259 2.51 -12.12 19.48
CA GLY A 259 1.65 -12.90 20.37
C GLY A 259 0.22 -12.39 20.52
N GLU A 260 -0.21 -11.37 19.78
CA GLU A 260 -1.63 -10.93 19.78
C GLU A 260 -2.55 -12.12 19.48
N ASP A 261 -3.49 -12.37 20.37
CA ASP A 261 -4.41 -13.52 20.32
C ASP A 261 -3.72 -14.90 20.16
N GLN A 262 -2.43 -15.00 20.51
CA GLN A 262 -1.64 -16.24 20.45
C GLN A 262 -1.12 -16.63 21.84
N PRO A 263 -1.86 -17.46 22.60
CA PRO A 263 -1.40 -17.98 23.88
C PRO A 263 -0.05 -18.69 23.77
N GLY A 264 0.84 -18.43 24.72
CA GLY A 264 2.14 -19.10 24.83
C GLY A 264 3.25 -18.53 23.94
N VAL A 265 2.99 -17.48 23.14
CA VAL A 265 4.05 -16.77 22.43
C VAL A 265 4.88 -15.94 23.41
N THR A 266 6.19 -16.16 23.44
CA THR A 266 7.15 -15.47 24.33
C THR A 266 8.23 -14.71 23.56
N TRP A 267 7.99 -14.43 22.27
CA TRP A 267 8.98 -13.77 21.42
C TRP A 267 9.38 -12.39 21.96
N GLY A 268 10.68 -12.12 22.02
CA GLY A 268 11.21 -10.86 22.56
C GLY A 268 11.11 -10.73 24.10
N ALA A 269 10.67 -11.78 24.81
CA ALA A 269 10.66 -11.77 26.27
C ALA A 269 12.09 -11.61 26.84
N ILE A 270 12.19 -10.92 27.98
CA ILE A 270 13.46 -10.84 28.72
C ILE A 270 13.82 -12.20 29.31
N THR A 271 15.09 -12.40 29.66
CA THR A 271 15.56 -13.62 30.34
C THR A 271 14.72 -13.89 31.60
N GLY A 272 14.08 -15.06 31.65
CA GLY A 272 13.20 -15.48 32.76
C GLY A 272 11.75 -14.98 32.67
N GLY A 273 11.40 -14.17 31.67
CA GLY A 273 10.04 -13.69 31.43
C GLY A 273 9.30 -14.51 30.36
N THR A 274 7.97 -14.35 30.33
CA THR A 274 7.08 -14.97 29.34
C THR A 274 6.28 -13.96 28.52
N THR A 275 6.25 -12.69 28.91
CA THR A 275 5.52 -11.65 28.19
C THR A 275 6.23 -11.32 26.86
N PRO A 276 5.57 -11.51 25.71
CA PRO A 276 6.15 -11.13 24.43
C PRO A 276 6.27 -9.60 24.33
N ARG A 277 7.24 -9.12 23.56
CA ARG A 277 7.54 -7.68 23.46
C ARG A 277 7.78 -7.27 22.02
N SER A 278 7.13 -6.19 21.59
CA SER A 278 7.50 -5.51 20.35
C SER A 278 8.98 -5.12 20.39
N ALA A 279 9.66 -5.21 19.25
CA ALA A 279 11.07 -4.86 19.15
C ALA A 279 11.44 -4.42 17.74
N THR A 280 12.44 -3.54 17.66
CA THR A 280 13.20 -3.31 16.44
C THR A 280 14.25 -4.40 16.32
N VAL A 281 14.23 -5.14 15.22
CA VAL A 281 15.24 -6.17 14.91
C VAL A 281 16.23 -5.64 13.91
N MET A 282 17.49 -6.04 14.09
CA MET A 282 18.60 -5.70 13.22
C MET A 282 18.95 -6.93 12.37
N ILE A 283 18.82 -6.81 11.06
CA ILE A 283 19.15 -7.88 10.11
C ILE A 283 20.47 -7.52 9.41
N THR A 284 21.42 -8.44 9.46
CA THR A 284 22.76 -8.31 8.85
C THR A 284 23.14 -9.61 8.16
N LYS A 285 23.99 -9.55 7.13
CA LYS A 285 24.60 -10.76 6.58
C LYS A 285 25.74 -11.24 7.51
N LYS A 286 25.89 -12.55 7.67
CA LYS A 286 26.98 -13.17 8.47
C LYS A 286 28.38 -12.81 7.94
N ASP A 287 28.51 -12.57 6.65
CA ASP A 287 29.76 -12.17 5.99
C ASP A 287 30.03 -10.66 6.05
N GLY A 288 29.16 -9.87 6.69
CA GLY A 288 29.25 -8.41 6.73
C GLY A 288 29.04 -7.72 5.37
N GLY A 289 28.52 -8.46 4.39
CA GLY A 289 28.21 -7.96 3.05
C GLY A 289 26.91 -7.16 2.98
N VAL A 290 26.69 -6.55 1.82
CA VAL A 290 25.49 -5.77 1.51
C VAL A 290 24.26 -6.69 1.40
N ILE A 291 23.16 -6.31 2.04
CA ILE A 291 21.86 -6.98 1.93
C ILE A 291 21.39 -6.90 0.48
N LEU A 292 21.05 -8.05 -0.12
CA LEU A 292 20.70 -8.21 -1.55
C LEU A 292 21.82 -7.85 -2.55
N GLY A 293 23.10 -7.78 -2.13
CA GLY A 293 24.21 -7.38 -3.01
C GLY A 293 24.48 -8.28 -4.22
N GLU A 294 24.02 -9.53 -4.20
CA GLU A 294 24.17 -10.50 -5.30
C GLU A 294 22.91 -10.64 -6.17
N SER A 295 21.79 -10.08 -5.71
CA SER A 295 20.46 -10.33 -6.28
C SER A 295 20.01 -9.26 -7.28
N LEU A 296 20.86 -8.27 -7.57
CA LEU A 296 20.55 -7.08 -8.38
C LEU A 296 21.58 -6.81 -9.50
N LYS A 297 22.28 -7.85 -9.99
CA LYS A 297 23.12 -7.74 -11.19
C LYS A 297 22.33 -8.04 -12.46
#